data_AF-A0A1R1Y9X5-F1
#
_entry.id   AF-A0A1R1Y9X5-F1
#
_cell.length_a   1.000
_cell.length_b   1.000
_cell.length_c   1.000
_cell.angle_alpha   90.00
_cell.angle_beta   90.00
_cell.angle_gamma   90.00
#
_symmetry.space_group_name_H-M   'P 1'
#
loop_
_entity.id
_entity.type
_entity.pdbx_description
1 polymer ?
#
loop_
_entity_poly.entity_id
_entity_poly.type
_entity_poly.pdbx_seq_one_letter_code
_entity_poly.pdbx_strand_id
1 'polypeptide(L)'
;MQQKDKLIIFDTTLRDGEQSPGVTLNNEEKVVIAKQLSRLGVDVIEAGFPIASPGDFLAVEKIAKEVGPLMEGRDAIGKPIIVCGLARAIHKDIQTAYDAIKSAPLHRIHTFLATSDIHLQHKLKISREKCLERAVDAVSFAKSLCSDIEFSPEDAARSDPEFLVKVLGAVIEAGATTLNIPDTVGYKTPIEFGELIKYLVENTPGSKNVTWSTHCHNDLGLATANTLSGITNGARQVEVTINGIGERAGNTALEEVVMNIFTHPNTYPVYHTINTRLFASTSRLVSDLTGMAVQPNKAIVGRNAFLHESGIHQDGVLKNKDTYEIIRPEDVGVFTSNILLGKHSGRHAIQSRLEELGYSSSSFTDSQKDAVFLRFKQLADSKKTSVTDSDLHAIAASILSRSAEIDNKSIDIPATPQAEPSDDHQISSSLSSIPDFSAISKSSGTKFYELSGLQVIGGLGSISSATVTLKTLPTGDILTDTAHARSGPVESIFSAIKKIIPLDISLISYNLSATSKGSDSIGKVTIRIRENSDTPISTDDAPIFAGVGIDTDVLTASAFAYISAVNRLILQKEDHNATRSLLKDRAAPV
;
A
#
# COMPACT_ATOMS: atom_id res chain seq x y z
N MET A 1 23.71 32.36 3.19
CA MET A 1 22.93 31.17 3.61
C MET A 1 23.87 29.99 3.67
N GLN A 2 23.83 29.20 4.74
CA GLN A 2 24.56 27.93 4.80
C GLN A 2 24.11 27.05 3.64
N GLN A 3 25.04 26.41 2.94
CA GLN A 3 24.71 25.46 1.87
C GLN A 3 24.00 24.27 2.52
N LYS A 4 22.78 23.97 2.07
CA LYS A 4 21.99 22.84 2.57
C LYS A 4 22.12 21.66 1.64
N ASP A 5 22.23 20.47 2.23
CA ASP A 5 22.25 19.22 1.47
C ASP A 5 20.84 18.72 1.20
N LYS A 6 20.66 17.94 0.12
CA LYS A 6 19.39 17.25 -0.11
C LYS A 6 19.27 16.11 0.92
N LEU A 7 18.16 16.07 1.65
CA LEU A 7 17.76 14.91 2.44
C LEU A 7 17.10 13.88 1.53
N ILE A 8 17.64 12.68 1.48
CA ILE A 8 17.07 11.54 0.78
C ILE A 8 15.97 10.94 1.66
N ILE A 9 14.73 10.93 1.17
CA ILE A 9 13.62 10.27 1.86
C ILE A 9 13.51 8.84 1.34
N PHE A 10 13.81 7.89 2.21
CA PHE A 10 13.63 6.46 1.96
C PHE A 10 12.35 6.01 2.66
N ASP A 11 11.35 5.59 1.90
CA ASP A 11 10.11 5.04 2.45
C ASP A 11 10.17 3.51 2.51
N THR A 12 9.84 2.95 3.68
CA THR A 12 9.73 1.50 3.91
C THR A 12 8.30 1.08 4.30
N THR A 13 7.29 1.84 3.85
CA THR A 13 5.88 1.55 4.12
C THR A 13 5.48 0.17 3.55
N LEU A 14 6.03 -0.22 2.40
CA LEU A 14 5.75 -1.48 1.72
C LEU A 14 6.58 -2.68 2.21
N ARG A 15 7.51 -2.48 3.13
CA ARG A 15 8.31 -3.54 3.73
C ARG A 15 8.16 -3.56 5.24
N ASP A 16 8.77 -2.61 5.94
CA ASP A 16 8.70 -2.55 7.41
C ASP A 16 7.27 -2.22 7.87
N GLY A 17 6.61 -1.30 7.16
CA GLY A 17 5.22 -0.95 7.42
C GLY A 17 4.25 -2.12 7.30
N GLU A 18 4.48 -3.02 6.35
CA GLU A 18 3.65 -4.23 6.18
C GLU A 18 3.87 -5.27 7.29
N GLN A 19 5.00 -5.23 8.00
CA GLN A 19 5.25 -6.11 9.15
C GLN A 19 4.39 -5.76 10.37
N SER A 20 3.65 -4.63 10.35
CA SER A 20 2.66 -4.33 11.37
C SER A 20 1.61 -5.46 11.50
N PRO A 21 1.32 -5.93 12.73
CA PRO A 21 0.31 -6.96 12.96
C PRO A 21 -1.05 -6.59 12.33
N GLY A 22 -1.56 -7.48 11.46
CA GLY A 22 -2.84 -7.27 10.79
C GLY A 22 -2.77 -6.49 9.48
N VAL A 23 -1.58 -6.06 9.04
CA VAL A 23 -1.39 -5.54 7.67
C VAL A 23 -1.11 -6.70 6.73
N THR A 24 -1.75 -6.70 5.57
CA THR A 24 -1.49 -7.66 4.49
C THR A 24 -1.92 -6.98 3.21
N LEU A 25 -0.95 -6.61 2.37
CA LEU A 25 -1.20 -5.94 1.11
C LEU A 25 -1.04 -6.94 -0.02
N ASN A 26 -2.01 -6.99 -0.94
CA ASN A 26 -1.79 -7.73 -2.18
C ASN A 26 -0.91 -6.94 -3.16
N ASN A 27 -0.47 -7.60 -4.22
CA ASN A 27 0.44 -7.02 -5.22
C ASN A 27 -0.10 -5.69 -5.83
N GLU A 28 -1.40 -5.61 -6.09
CA GLU A 28 -2.02 -4.40 -6.66
C GLU A 28 -2.08 -3.26 -5.65
N GLU A 29 -2.42 -3.57 -4.40
CA GLU A 29 -2.46 -2.59 -3.32
C GLU A 29 -1.06 -2.02 -3.05
N LYS A 30 -0.02 -2.86 -3.11
CA LYS A 30 1.38 -2.43 -3.03
C LYS A 30 1.76 -1.49 -4.18
N VAL A 31 1.38 -1.81 -5.42
CA VAL A 31 1.62 -0.95 -6.59
C VAL A 31 0.90 0.39 -6.48
N VAL A 32 -0.34 0.40 -5.98
CA VAL A 32 -1.11 1.64 -5.77
C VAL A 32 -0.41 2.56 -4.75
N ILE A 33 0.04 2.02 -3.62
CA ILE A 33 0.82 2.78 -2.62
C ILE A 33 2.14 3.24 -3.23
N ALA A 34 2.86 2.39 -3.96
CA ALA A 34 4.12 2.74 -4.61
C ALA A 34 3.97 3.91 -5.61
N LYS A 35 2.91 3.90 -6.43
CA LYS A 35 2.59 5.03 -7.34
C LYS A 35 2.33 6.31 -6.56
N GLN A 36 1.61 6.24 -5.44
CA GLN A 36 1.37 7.41 -4.59
C GLN A 36 2.65 7.94 -3.92
N LEU A 37 3.52 7.06 -3.42
CA LEU A 37 4.82 7.45 -2.85
C LEU A 37 5.73 8.10 -3.90
N SER A 38 5.70 7.58 -5.13
CA SER A 38 6.40 8.17 -6.28
C SER A 38 5.93 9.60 -6.56
N ARG A 39 4.60 9.83 -6.60
CA ARG A 39 3.98 11.17 -6.76
C ARG A 39 4.23 12.10 -5.57
N LEU A 40 4.29 11.56 -4.35
CA LEU A 40 4.63 12.30 -3.14
C LEU A 40 6.06 12.89 -3.20
N GLY A 41 6.93 12.30 -4.02
CA GLY A 41 8.30 12.75 -4.22
C GLY A 41 9.34 12.02 -3.37
N VAL A 42 8.99 10.84 -2.83
CA VAL A 42 9.92 9.96 -2.10
C VAL A 42 11.11 9.61 -3.00
N ASP A 43 12.33 9.59 -2.46
CA ASP A 43 13.54 9.35 -3.27
C ASP A 43 13.81 7.86 -3.48
N VAL A 44 13.62 7.04 -2.45
CA VAL A 44 13.83 5.60 -2.45
C VAL A 44 12.61 4.90 -1.87
N ILE A 45 12.14 3.84 -2.52
CA ILE A 45 11.06 2.97 -2.02
C ILE A 45 11.61 1.58 -1.75
N GLU A 46 11.55 1.12 -0.51
CA GLU A 46 11.77 -0.28 -0.18
C GLU A 46 10.51 -1.08 -0.45
N ALA A 47 10.48 -1.72 -1.61
CA ALA A 47 9.29 -2.31 -2.19
C ALA A 47 8.85 -3.62 -1.51
N GLY A 48 9.71 -4.22 -0.69
CA GLY A 48 9.44 -5.46 0.02
C GLY A 48 10.70 -6.26 0.37
N PHE A 49 10.49 -7.51 0.77
CA PHE A 49 11.55 -8.47 1.08
C PHE A 49 11.45 -9.69 0.13
N PRO A 50 12.03 -9.62 -1.10
CA PRO A 50 11.72 -10.55 -2.20
C PRO A 50 11.90 -12.04 -1.89
N ILE A 51 12.86 -12.40 -1.03
CA ILE A 51 13.11 -13.80 -0.67
C ILE A 51 12.08 -14.37 0.33
N ALA A 52 11.29 -13.53 0.99
CA ALA A 52 10.35 -13.96 2.02
C ALA A 52 9.25 -14.87 1.45
N SER A 53 8.75 -14.57 0.24
CA SER A 53 7.78 -15.39 -0.47
C SER A 53 7.78 -15.14 -1.98
N PRO A 54 7.26 -16.06 -2.81
CA PRO A 54 7.02 -15.79 -4.23
C PRO A 54 6.10 -14.59 -4.48
N GLY A 55 5.14 -14.34 -3.57
CA GLY A 55 4.25 -13.18 -3.63
C GLY A 55 5.02 -11.86 -3.50
N ASP A 56 5.93 -11.77 -2.53
CA ASP A 56 6.78 -10.60 -2.34
C ASP A 56 7.74 -10.39 -3.50
N PHE A 57 8.34 -11.45 -4.05
CA PHE A 57 9.14 -11.36 -5.26
C PHE A 57 8.36 -10.72 -6.40
N LEU A 58 7.16 -11.25 -6.69
CA LEU A 58 6.31 -10.76 -7.78
C LEU A 58 5.83 -9.33 -7.55
N ALA A 59 5.49 -8.97 -6.30
CA ALA A 59 5.10 -7.61 -5.97
C ALA A 59 6.24 -6.61 -6.20
N VAL A 60 7.45 -6.93 -5.74
CA VAL A 60 8.63 -6.08 -5.93
C VAL A 60 8.99 -5.98 -7.42
N GLU A 61 8.94 -7.09 -8.15
CA GLU A 61 9.19 -7.09 -9.60
C GLU A 61 8.17 -6.23 -10.34
N LYS A 62 6.90 -6.30 -9.95
CA LYS A 62 5.83 -5.47 -10.54
C LYS A 62 6.06 -3.98 -10.25
N ILE A 63 6.42 -3.62 -9.02
CA ILE A 63 6.75 -2.24 -8.64
C ILE A 63 7.97 -1.74 -9.45
N ALA A 64 9.00 -2.57 -9.59
CA ALA A 64 10.19 -2.23 -10.36
C ALA A 64 9.86 -1.93 -11.83
N LYS A 65 9.01 -2.75 -12.46
CA LYS A 65 8.58 -2.59 -13.86
C LYS A 65 7.65 -1.39 -14.07
N GLU A 66 6.65 -1.22 -13.20
CA GLU A 66 5.59 -0.20 -13.41
C GLU A 66 5.89 1.15 -12.78
N VAL A 67 6.45 1.17 -11.57
CA VAL A 67 6.67 2.39 -10.79
C VAL A 67 8.10 2.89 -10.93
N GLY A 68 9.06 1.98 -11.08
CA GLY A 68 10.47 2.31 -11.32
C GLY A 68 10.70 3.33 -12.44
N PRO A 69 10.04 3.25 -13.62
CA PRO A 69 10.20 4.25 -14.69
C PRO A 69 9.25 5.45 -14.59
N LEU A 70 8.33 5.47 -13.62
CA LEU A 70 7.27 6.48 -13.55
C LEU A 70 7.82 7.87 -13.22
N MET A 71 7.47 8.86 -14.04
CA MET A 71 7.85 10.27 -13.84
C MET A 71 6.70 11.16 -13.37
N GLU A 72 5.46 10.64 -13.32
CA GLU A 72 4.30 11.41 -12.90
C GLU A 72 4.47 11.96 -11.47
N GLY A 73 4.40 13.29 -11.34
CA GLY A 73 4.59 13.98 -10.06
C GLY A 73 6.07 14.18 -9.68
N ARG A 74 7.02 13.80 -10.54
CA ARG A 74 8.47 13.87 -10.30
C ARG A 74 9.21 14.78 -11.26
N ASP A 75 8.50 15.53 -12.12
CA ASP A 75 9.12 16.41 -13.13
C ASP A 75 10.10 17.40 -12.51
N ALA A 76 9.74 17.99 -11.36
CA ALA A 76 10.60 18.92 -10.62
C ALA A 76 11.83 18.25 -9.97
N ILE A 77 11.78 16.93 -9.72
CA ILE A 77 12.90 16.14 -9.18
C ILE A 77 13.86 15.72 -10.30
N GLY A 78 13.34 15.55 -11.52
CA GLY A 78 14.13 15.26 -12.72
C GLY A 78 14.64 13.82 -12.83
N LYS A 79 14.20 12.92 -11.95
CA LYS A 79 14.54 11.49 -12.00
C LYS A 79 13.43 10.60 -11.44
N PRO A 80 13.34 9.34 -11.91
CA PRO A 80 12.42 8.36 -11.33
C PRO A 80 12.77 8.02 -9.89
N ILE A 81 11.89 7.29 -9.23
CA ILE A 81 12.13 6.76 -7.88
C ILE A 81 13.16 5.62 -7.93
N ILE A 82 13.97 5.48 -6.89
CA ILE A 82 14.88 4.33 -6.73
C ILE A 82 14.10 3.19 -6.09
N VAL A 83 14.04 2.03 -6.73
CA VAL A 83 13.36 0.84 -6.18
C VAL A 83 14.37 -0.02 -5.41
N CYS A 84 14.13 -0.21 -4.12
CA CYS A 84 15.00 -0.95 -3.21
C CYS A 84 14.40 -2.31 -2.84
N GLY A 85 15.23 -3.35 -2.83
CA GLY A 85 14.89 -4.68 -2.34
C GLY A 85 15.75 -5.06 -1.12
N LEU A 86 15.09 -5.46 -0.03
CA LEU A 86 15.77 -5.93 1.18
C LEU A 86 16.31 -7.36 1.00
N ALA A 87 17.50 -7.63 1.53
CA ALA A 87 18.12 -8.95 1.57
C ALA A 87 18.83 -9.19 2.90
N ARG A 88 18.82 -10.42 3.41
CA ARG A 88 19.80 -10.80 4.44
C ARG A 88 21.19 -10.86 3.80
N ALA A 89 22.24 -10.75 4.61
CA ALA A 89 23.64 -10.98 4.21
C ALA A 89 23.90 -12.47 3.84
N ILE A 90 23.32 -12.92 2.73
CA ILE A 90 23.37 -14.26 2.12
C ILE A 90 23.27 -14.07 0.60
N HIS A 91 24.14 -14.70 -0.18
CA HIS A 91 24.17 -14.54 -1.65
C HIS A 91 22.83 -14.84 -2.33
N LYS A 92 22.15 -15.91 -1.90
CA LYS A 92 20.84 -16.27 -2.46
C LYS A 92 19.80 -15.15 -2.30
N ASP A 93 19.75 -14.54 -1.13
CA ASP A 93 18.81 -13.46 -0.81
C ASP A 93 19.14 -12.21 -1.62
N ILE A 94 20.43 -11.86 -1.70
CA ILE A 94 20.92 -10.71 -2.47
C ILE A 94 20.63 -10.88 -3.96
N GLN A 95 20.90 -12.06 -4.51
CA GLN A 95 20.60 -12.39 -5.91
C GLN A 95 19.09 -12.28 -6.17
N THR A 96 18.26 -12.81 -5.26
CA THR A 96 16.80 -12.74 -5.39
C THR A 96 16.29 -11.30 -5.31
N ALA A 97 16.86 -10.47 -4.43
CA ALA A 97 16.52 -9.06 -4.35
C ALA A 97 16.89 -8.32 -5.64
N TYR A 98 18.10 -8.56 -6.17
CA TYR A 98 18.53 -8.01 -7.46
C TYR A 98 17.61 -8.44 -8.60
N ASP A 99 17.28 -9.72 -8.69
CA ASP A 99 16.42 -10.26 -9.75
C ASP A 99 15.02 -9.63 -9.75
N ALA A 100 14.49 -9.28 -8.58
CA ALA A 100 13.21 -8.59 -8.45
C ALA A 100 13.31 -7.11 -8.91
N ILE A 101 14.38 -6.39 -8.54
CA ILE A 101 14.46 -4.94 -8.76
C ILE A 101 15.15 -4.51 -10.06
N LYS A 102 15.93 -5.38 -10.71
CA LYS A 102 16.80 -5.04 -11.87
C LYS A 102 16.08 -4.40 -13.07
N SER A 103 14.76 -4.52 -13.14
CA SER A 103 13.95 -3.92 -14.20
C SER A 103 13.69 -2.43 -13.99
N ALA A 104 13.85 -1.91 -12.76
CA ALA A 104 13.74 -0.49 -12.49
C ALA A 104 14.98 0.26 -13.02
N PRO A 105 14.81 1.42 -13.70
CA PRO A 105 15.94 2.20 -14.21
C PRO A 105 16.94 2.62 -13.12
N LEU A 106 16.43 2.91 -11.93
CA LEU A 106 17.22 3.15 -10.73
C LEU A 106 16.80 2.13 -9.66
N HIS A 107 17.75 1.35 -9.16
CA HIS A 107 17.50 0.31 -8.18
C HIS A 107 18.62 0.21 -7.16
N ARG A 108 18.28 -0.30 -5.97
CA ARG A 108 19.19 -0.41 -4.82
C ARG A 108 19.04 -1.76 -4.14
N ILE A 109 20.17 -2.38 -3.78
CA ILE A 109 20.15 -3.54 -2.90
C ILE A 109 20.41 -3.05 -1.48
N HIS A 110 19.49 -3.36 -0.56
CA HIS A 110 19.68 -3.14 0.87
C HIS A 110 19.96 -4.48 1.53
N THR A 111 21.18 -4.68 2.03
CA THR A 111 21.57 -5.87 2.79
C THR A 111 21.84 -5.55 4.25
N PHE A 112 21.49 -6.46 5.16
CA PHE A 112 21.67 -6.24 6.59
C PHE A 112 22.26 -7.44 7.32
N LEU A 113 22.93 -7.16 8.44
CA LEU A 113 23.45 -8.16 9.37
C LEU A 113 23.48 -7.59 10.80
N ALA A 114 23.05 -8.39 11.78
CA ALA A 114 23.07 -7.96 13.19
C ALA A 114 24.49 -7.80 13.72
N THR A 115 24.76 -6.69 14.42
CA THR A 115 26.09 -6.38 14.96
C THR A 115 26.16 -6.29 16.48
N SER A 116 25.01 -6.27 17.18
CA SER A 116 25.01 -6.18 18.63
C SER A 116 25.45 -7.50 19.25
N ASP A 117 26.20 -7.44 20.37
CA ASP A 117 26.73 -8.64 21.01
C ASP A 117 25.62 -9.61 21.41
N ILE A 118 24.46 -9.10 21.83
CA ILE A 118 23.29 -9.92 22.17
C ILE A 118 22.80 -10.72 20.94
N HIS A 119 22.75 -10.11 19.75
CA HIS A 119 22.38 -10.81 18.53
C HIS A 119 23.48 -11.75 18.04
N LEU A 120 24.75 -11.35 18.13
CA LEU A 120 25.87 -12.22 17.76
C LEU A 120 25.90 -13.50 18.60
N GLN A 121 25.70 -13.38 19.91
CA GLN A 121 25.75 -14.49 20.86
C GLN A 121 24.49 -15.36 20.81
N HIS A 122 23.30 -14.76 20.82
CA HIS A 122 22.05 -15.49 21.03
C HIS A 122 21.24 -15.75 19.76
N LYS A 123 21.32 -14.87 18.75
CA LYS A 123 20.56 -15.00 17.49
C LYS A 123 21.38 -15.70 16.40
N LEU A 124 22.57 -15.17 16.11
CA LEU A 124 23.40 -15.62 14.99
C LEU A 124 24.40 -16.72 15.38
N LYS A 125 24.82 -16.75 16.65
CA LYS A 125 25.84 -17.68 17.18
C LYS A 125 27.15 -17.62 16.40
N ILE A 126 27.63 -16.39 16.12
CA ILE A 126 28.88 -16.13 15.40
C ILE A 126 29.76 -15.16 16.17
N SER A 127 31.07 -15.18 15.92
CA SER A 127 32.01 -14.20 16.48
C SER A 127 31.95 -12.86 15.74
N ARG A 128 32.53 -11.82 16.35
CA ARG A 128 32.66 -10.49 15.73
C ARG A 128 33.47 -10.53 14.43
N GLU A 129 34.53 -11.34 14.38
CA GLU A 129 35.35 -11.55 13.18
C GLU A 129 34.53 -12.20 12.06
N LYS A 130 33.73 -13.22 12.40
CA LYS A 130 32.87 -13.87 11.41
C LYS A 130 31.74 -12.97 10.92
N CYS A 131 31.23 -12.10 11.80
CA CYS A 131 30.28 -11.06 11.41
C CYS A 131 30.88 -10.10 10.38
N LEU A 132 32.10 -9.61 10.64
CA LEU A 132 32.83 -8.74 9.72
C LEU A 132 33.06 -9.39 8.35
N GLU A 133 33.58 -10.62 8.33
CA GLU A 133 33.78 -11.39 7.09
C GLU A 133 32.49 -11.51 6.28
N ARG A 134 31.38 -11.84 6.95
CA ARG A 134 30.09 -12.03 6.30
C ARG A 134 29.50 -10.72 5.78
N ALA A 135 29.68 -9.62 6.50
CA ALA A 135 29.24 -8.30 6.04
C ALA A 135 29.99 -7.87 4.77
N VAL A 136 31.32 -8.03 4.77
CA VAL A 136 32.18 -7.72 3.61
C VAL A 136 31.85 -8.59 2.40
N ASP A 137 31.68 -9.90 2.60
CA ASP A 137 31.31 -10.85 1.54
C ASP A 137 29.96 -10.49 0.91
N ALA A 138 28.95 -10.24 1.74
CA ALA A 138 27.62 -9.83 1.28
C ALA A 138 27.64 -8.53 0.47
N VAL A 139 28.34 -7.50 0.96
CA VAL A 139 28.43 -6.20 0.26
C VAL A 139 29.24 -6.32 -1.03
N SER A 140 30.35 -7.07 -1.02
CA SER A 140 31.16 -7.34 -2.22
C SER A 140 30.35 -8.07 -3.30
N PHE A 141 29.55 -9.06 -2.90
CA PHE A 141 28.68 -9.77 -3.82
C PHE A 141 27.56 -8.86 -4.35
N ALA A 142 26.91 -8.08 -3.48
CA ALA A 142 25.90 -7.11 -3.92
C ALA A 142 26.48 -6.08 -4.90
N LYS A 143 27.71 -5.61 -4.66
CA LYS A 143 28.44 -4.69 -5.54
C LYS A 143 28.71 -5.26 -6.93
N SER A 144 28.88 -6.58 -7.04
CA SER A 144 29.04 -7.26 -8.33
C SER A 144 27.77 -7.25 -9.19
N LEU A 145 26.60 -7.01 -8.57
CA LEU A 145 25.29 -7.00 -9.23
C LEU A 145 24.74 -5.58 -9.45
N CYS A 146 24.93 -4.67 -8.49
CA CYS A 146 24.35 -3.34 -8.49
C CYS A 146 25.37 -2.28 -8.01
N SER A 147 25.25 -1.04 -8.52
CA SER A 147 26.13 0.05 -8.11
C SER A 147 25.73 0.73 -6.80
N ASP A 148 24.42 0.79 -6.49
CA ASP A 148 23.86 1.44 -5.29
C ASP A 148 23.51 0.38 -4.23
N ILE A 149 24.33 0.32 -3.18
CA ILE A 149 24.32 -0.71 -2.16
C ILE A 149 24.18 -0.04 -0.79
N GLU A 150 23.15 -0.43 -0.07
CA GLU A 150 22.92 -0.01 1.31
C GLU A 150 23.23 -1.15 2.27
N PHE A 151 23.97 -0.86 3.33
CA PHE A 151 24.28 -1.80 4.40
C PHE A 151 23.73 -1.31 5.73
N SER A 152 23.00 -2.19 6.43
CA SER A 152 22.50 -1.96 7.79
C SER A 152 23.14 -2.91 8.80
N PRO A 153 23.95 -2.42 9.75
CA PRO A 153 24.17 -3.11 11.03
C PRO A 153 22.85 -3.18 11.83
N GLU A 154 22.11 -4.29 11.73
CA GLU A 154 20.88 -4.47 12.52
C GLU A 154 21.22 -4.38 14.02
N ASP A 155 20.42 -3.61 14.77
CA ASP A 155 20.62 -3.30 16.18
C ASP A 155 21.87 -2.45 16.48
N ALA A 156 22.25 -1.57 15.54
CA ALA A 156 23.39 -0.65 15.67
C ALA A 156 23.31 0.22 16.94
N ALA A 157 22.13 0.75 17.28
CA ALA A 157 21.97 1.59 18.46
C ALA A 157 22.40 0.93 19.79
N ARG A 158 22.45 -0.41 19.86
CA ARG A 158 22.92 -1.18 21.03
C ARG A 158 24.23 -1.93 20.77
N SER A 159 24.83 -1.74 19.60
CA SER A 159 26.12 -2.33 19.27
C SER A 159 27.26 -1.52 19.87
N ASP A 160 28.40 -2.17 20.10
CA ASP A 160 29.64 -1.51 20.49
C ASP A 160 30.09 -0.53 19.39
N PRO A 161 30.21 0.79 19.67
CA PRO A 161 30.57 1.79 18.66
C PRO A 161 31.92 1.53 17.99
N GLU A 162 32.91 1.00 18.71
CA GLU A 162 34.22 0.70 18.10
C GLU A 162 34.14 -0.46 17.12
N PHE A 163 33.30 -1.46 17.42
CA PHE A 163 33.04 -2.56 16.51
C PHE A 163 32.25 -2.10 15.29
N LEU A 164 31.26 -1.22 15.47
CA LEU A 164 30.54 -0.61 14.34
C LEU A 164 31.49 0.12 13.40
N VAL A 165 32.39 0.97 13.91
CA VAL A 165 33.40 1.67 13.09
C VAL A 165 34.20 0.70 12.22
N LYS A 166 34.61 -0.44 12.78
CA LYS A 166 35.35 -1.48 12.04
C LYS A 166 34.51 -2.12 10.94
N VAL A 167 33.27 -2.52 11.27
CA VAL A 167 32.35 -3.14 10.29
C VAL A 167 32.01 -2.16 9.17
N LEU A 168 31.63 -0.94 9.52
CA LEU A 168 31.24 0.11 8.58
C LEU A 168 32.39 0.50 7.65
N GLY A 169 33.62 0.68 8.19
CA GLY A 169 34.79 0.95 7.37
C GLY A 169 35.06 -0.16 6.34
N ALA A 170 34.97 -1.42 6.78
CA ALA A 170 35.21 -2.56 5.90
C ALA A 170 34.14 -2.72 4.81
N VAL A 171 32.86 -2.45 5.11
CA VAL A 171 31.82 -2.51 4.07
C VAL A 171 31.87 -1.32 3.10
N ILE A 172 32.36 -0.15 3.54
CA ILE A 172 32.65 0.96 2.62
C ILE A 172 33.72 0.53 1.61
N GLU A 173 34.81 -0.07 2.07
CA GLU A 173 35.87 -0.60 1.20
C GLU A 173 35.36 -1.69 0.25
N ALA A 174 34.42 -2.53 0.73
CA ALA A 174 33.76 -3.56 -0.08
C ALA A 174 32.81 -3.01 -1.15
N GLY A 175 32.35 -1.75 -1.02
CA GLY A 175 31.58 -1.05 -2.05
C GLY A 175 30.19 -0.55 -1.62
N ALA A 176 29.87 -0.52 -0.31
CA ALA A 176 28.66 0.12 0.18
C ALA A 176 28.65 1.62 -0.16
N THR A 177 27.51 2.13 -0.64
CA THR A 177 27.29 3.54 -0.99
C THR A 177 26.45 4.28 0.06
N THR A 178 25.65 3.53 0.82
CA THR A 178 24.81 4.05 1.90
C THR A 178 24.99 3.17 3.15
N LEU A 179 25.16 3.80 4.31
CA LEU A 179 25.22 3.12 5.61
C LEU A 179 24.02 3.53 6.45
N ASN A 180 23.12 2.59 6.72
CA ASN A 180 21.94 2.84 7.54
C ASN A 180 22.18 2.40 8.99
N ILE A 181 21.96 3.33 9.92
CA ILE A 181 22.16 3.10 11.34
C ILE A 181 20.78 2.99 12.02
N PRO A 182 20.31 1.77 12.29
CA PRO A 182 19.01 1.58 12.90
C PRO A 182 19.04 1.70 14.43
N ASP A 183 18.06 2.41 14.99
CA ASP A 183 17.59 2.21 16.36
C ASP A 183 16.47 1.16 16.34
N THR A 184 16.86 -0.09 16.10
CA THR A 184 15.97 -1.23 15.83
C THR A 184 14.89 -1.43 16.89
N VAL A 185 15.21 -1.11 18.15
CA VAL A 185 14.28 -1.23 19.28
C VAL A 185 13.66 0.12 19.68
N GLY A 186 14.07 1.25 19.11
CA GLY A 186 13.54 2.56 19.50
C GLY A 186 13.83 2.93 20.95
N TYR A 187 15.01 2.55 21.46
CA TYR A 187 15.39 2.69 22.87
C TYR A 187 16.20 3.96 23.16
N LYS A 188 16.96 4.47 22.17
CA LYS A 188 17.86 5.58 22.41
C LYS A 188 17.10 6.89 22.63
N THR A 189 17.68 7.77 23.44
CA THR A 189 17.23 9.18 23.49
C THR A 189 17.82 9.97 22.32
N PRO A 190 17.24 11.13 21.96
CA PRO A 190 17.74 11.93 20.84
C PRO A 190 19.19 12.34 20.98
N ILE A 191 19.66 12.63 22.20
CA ILE A 191 21.06 13.01 22.45
C ILE A 191 21.96 11.81 22.19
N GLU A 192 21.67 10.65 22.81
CA GLU A 192 22.52 9.47 22.64
C GLU A 192 22.56 8.97 21.18
N PHE A 193 21.43 9.03 20.47
CA PHE A 193 21.39 8.63 19.06
C PHE A 193 22.14 9.62 18.18
N GLY A 194 21.97 10.93 18.40
CA GLY A 194 22.70 11.97 17.69
C GLY A 194 24.21 11.87 17.90
N GLU A 195 24.65 11.65 19.14
CA GLU A 195 26.06 11.44 19.48
C GLU A 195 26.63 10.19 18.83
N LEU A 196 25.87 9.09 18.76
CA LEU A 196 26.27 7.89 18.04
C LEU A 196 26.47 8.17 16.54
N ILE A 197 25.50 8.82 15.88
CA ILE A 197 25.63 9.18 14.46
C ILE A 197 26.85 10.06 14.23
N LYS A 198 27.03 11.10 15.05
CA LYS A 198 28.19 11.98 14.97
C LYS A 198 29.50 11.21 15.10
N TYR A 199 29.59 10.34 16.12
CA TYR A 199 30.76 9.52 16.36
C TYR A 199 31.08 8.63 15.16
N LEU A 200 30.09 7.94 14.58
CA LEU A 200 30.30 7.06 13.43
C LEU A 200 30.74 7.86 12.18
N VAL A 201 30.13 9.02 11.92
CA VAL A 201 30.51 9.91 10.80
C VAL A 201 31.95 10.40 10.95
N GLU A 202 32.36 10.77 12.16
CA GLU A 202 33.70 11.31 12.44
C GLU A 202 34.80 10.24 12.44
N ASN A 203 34.50 9.01 12.87
CA ASN A 203 35.51 7.98 13.14
C ASN A 203 35.57 6.85 12.12
N THR A 204 34.56 6.69 11.24
CA THR A 204 34.55 5.60 10.25
C THR A 204 35.45 5.93 9.05
N PRO A 205 36.45 5.09 8.72
CA PRO A 205 37.25 5.27 7.52
C PRO A 205 36.38 5.28 6.25
N GLY A 206 36.60 6.26 5.37
CA GLY A 206 35.79 6.41 4.16
C GLY A 206 34.42 7.07 4.37
N SER A 207 34.10 7.57 5.57
CA SER A 207 32.78 8.15 5.90
C SER A 207 32.29 9.25 4.96
N LYS A 208 33.19 9.98 4.31
CA LYS A 208 32.87 11.07 3.35
C LYS A 208 32.40 10.57 1.99
N ASN A 209 32.62 9.29 1.68
CA ASN A 209 32.31 8.70 0.37
C ASN A 209 30.94 8.02 0.34
N VAL A 210 30.21 8.02 1.46
CA VAL A 210 28.92 7.34 1.60
C VAL A 210 27.85 8.27 2.14
N THR A 211 26.61 7.89 1.90
CA THR A 211 25.44 8.53 2.52
C THR A 211 25.16 7.86 3.86
N TRP A 212 25.02 8.65 4.91
CA TRP A 212 24.59 8.16 6.22
C TRP A 212 23.05 8.20 6.30
N SER A 213 22.43 7.05 6.59
CA SER A 213 21.00 6.87 6.78
C SER A 213 20.69 6.57 8.25
N THR A 214 19.49 6.91 8.69
CA THR A 214 18.96 6.56 10.02
C THR A 214 17.61 5.88 9.89
N HIS A 215 17.41 4.81 10.65
CA HIS A 215 16.17 4.05 10.71
C HIS A 215 15.73 3.88 12.18
N CYS A 216 14.88 4.77 12.69
CA CYS A 216 14.48 4.74 14.09
C CYS A 216 13.09 4.13 14.27
N HIS A 217 12.99 3.11 15.13
CA HIS A 217 11.71 2.61 15.64
C HIS A 217 11.20 3.44 16.83
N ASN A 218 9.93 3.26 17.17
CA ASN A 218 9.19 4.17 18.04
C ASN A 218 8.75 3.59 19.40
N ASP A 219 9.43 2.55 19.90
CA ASP A 219 9.00 1.85 21.13
C ASP A 219 8.90 2.78 22.36
N LEU A 220 9.73 3.82 22.46
CA LEU A 220 9.65 4.86 23.51
C LEU A 220 8.98 6.17 23.05
N GLY A 221 8.41 6.22 21.85
CA GLY A 221 7.77 7.43 21.31
C GLY A 221 8.75 8.52 20.85
N LEU A 222 10.02 8.18 20.62
CA LEU A 222 11.09 9.14 20.30
C LEU A 222 11.64 9.03 18.87
N ALA A 223 11.01 8.23 17.99
CA ALA A 223 11.55 7.95 16.65
C ALA A 223 11.79 9.21 15.81
N THR A 224 10.78 10.09 15.72
CA THR A 224 10.89 11.37 14.99
C THR A 224 12.00 12.26 15.57
N ALA A 225 12.12 12.34 16.90
CA ALA A 225 13.14 13.15 17.55
C ALA A 225 14.57 12.57 17.34
N ASN A 226 14.71 11.25 17.40
CA ASN A 226 15.98 10.56 17.12
C ASN A 226 16.41 10.77 15.67
N THR A 227 15.49 10.63 14.71
CA THR A 227 15.75 10.88 13.30
C THR A 227 16.20 12.32 13.02
N LEU A 228 15.52 13.32 13.61
CA LEU A 228 15.92 14.74 13.49
C LEU A 228 17.28 15.03 14.14
N SER A 229 17.60 14.34 15.24
CA SER A 229 18.93 14.41 15.86
C SER A 229 20.00 13.80 14.97
N GLY A 230 19.72 12.67 14.32
CA GLY A 230 20.61 12.04 13.34
C GLY A 230 20.91 12.94 12.15
N ILE A 231 19.88 13.62 11.59
CA ILE A 231 20.05 14.62 10.51
C ILE A 231 21.01 15.73 10.93
N THR A 232 20.83 16.27 12.14
CA THR A 232 21.67 17.34 12.70
C THR A 232 23.13 16.90 12.84
N ASN A 233 23.37 15.62 13.06
CA ASN A 233 24.68 15.04 13.33
C ASN A 233 25.35 14.35 12.12
N GLY A 234 24.78 14.47 10.92
CA GLY A 234 25.45 14.07 9.67
C GLY A 234 24.64 13.15 8.76
N ALA A 235 23.49 12.64 9.20
CA ALA A 235 22.63 11.85 8.33
C ALA A 235 22.12 12.68 7.14
N ARG A 236 22.08 12.06 5.97
CA ARG A 236 21.59 12.62 4.69
C ARG A 236 20.57 11.75 3.99
N GLN A 237 20.23 10.61 4.60
CA GLN A 237 19.06 9.82 4.30
C GLN A 237 18.30 9.51 5.60
N VAL A 238 16.99 9.35 5.50
CA VAL A 238 16.16 8.86 6.61
C VAL A 238 15.20 7.80 6.10
N GLU A 239 15.07 6.72 6.87
CA GLU A 239 14.12 5.65 6.62
C GLU A 239 12.88 5.85 7.47
N VAL A 240 11.74 5.96 6.78
CA VAL A 240 10.48 6.42 7.35
C VAL A 240 9.31 5.63 6.76
N THR A 241 8.15 5.74 7.39
CA THR A 241 6.90 5.20 6.86
C THR A 241 5.79 6.24 6.93
N ILE A 242 4.83 6.13 6.01
CA ILE A 242 3.59 6.90 6.11
C ILE A 242 2.84 6.48 7.37
N ASN A 243 2.36 7.47 8.11
CA ASN A 243 1.66 7.30 9.37
C ASN A 243 2.52 6.73 10.53
N GLY A 244 3.81 6.46 10.31
CA GLY A 244 4.67 5.80 11.30
C GLY A 244 4.31 4.33 11.53
N ILE A 245 3.73 3.64 10.55
CA ILE A 245 3.46 2.20 10.67
C ILE A 245 4.77 1.38 10.64
N GLY A 246 4.75 0.16 11.18
CA GLY A 246 5.92 -0.69 11.31
C GLY A 246 5.79 -1.76 12.38
N GLU A 247 6.88 -2.48 12.61
CA GLU A 247 7.01 -3.41 13.74
C GLU A 247 6.68 -2.72 15.09
N ARG A 248 5.92 -3.41 15.95
CA ARG A 248 5.58 -3.01 17.33
C ARG A 248 4.92 -1.63 17.43
N ALA A 249 5.67 -0.61 17.86
CA ALA A 249 5.22 0.78 17.99
C ALA A 249 5.39 1.59 16.70
N GLY A 250 5.96 0.99 15.66
CA GLY A 250 6.12 1.58 14.34
C GLY A 250 7.51 2.17 14.07
N ASN A 251 7.65 2.70 12.86
CA ASN A 251 8.84 3.42 12.41
C ASN A 251 8.66 4.93 12.60
N THR A 252 9.71 5.68 12.29
CA THR A 252 9.63 7.14 12.17
C THR A 252 8.60 7.54 11.11
N ALA A 253 7.70 8.45 11.47
CA ALA A 253 6.67 8.94 10.58
C ALA A 253 7.25 9.95 9.57
N LEU A 254 7.05 9.68 8.27
CA LEU A 254 7.54 10.51 7.17
C LEU A 254 7.01 11.94 7.29
N GLU A 255 5.70 12.10 7.46
CA GLU A 255 5.04 13.40 7.51
C GLU A 255 5.54 14.27 8.67
N GLU A 256 5.94 13.67 9.79
CA GLU A 256 6.43 14.40 10.96
C GLU A 256 7.85 14.94 10.74
N VAL A 257 8.75 14.13 10.17
CA VAL A 257 10.13 14.56 9.86
C VAL A 257 10.12 15.68 8.82
N VAL A 258 9.35 15.49 7.74
CA VAL A 258 9.27 16.46 6.65
C VAL A 258 8.70 17.78 7.14
N MET A 259 7.61 17.76 7.91
CA MET A 259 7.01 19.00 8.41
C MET A 259 7.86 19.71 9.47
N ASN A 260 8.69 18.99 10.24
CA ASN A 260 9.69 19.63 11.10
C ASN A 260 10.71 20.42 10.28
N ILE A 261 11.23 19.86 9.19
CA ILE A 261 12.18 20.54 8.30
C ILE A 261 11.52 21.71 7.59
N PHE A 262 10.27 21.54 7.12
CA PHE A 262 9.49 22.58 6.45
C PHE A 262 9.24 23.79 7.34
N THR A 263 8.83 23.57 8.60
CA THR A 263 8.51 24.63 9.58
C THR A 263 9.75 25.29 10.17
N HIS A 264 10.93 24.67 10.05
CA HIS A 264 12.19 25.17 10.59
C HIS A 264 13.26 25.33 9.49
N PRO A 265 13.05 26.24 8.52
CA PRO A 265 13.92 26.37 7.34
C PRO A 265 15.36 26.78 7.68
N ASN A 266 15.66 27.25 8.89
CA ASN A 266 17.00 27.66 9.31
C ASN A 266 17.66 26.71 10.32
N THR A 267 16.95 25.72 10.85
CA THR A 267 17.47 24.84 11.93
C THR A 267 18.25 23.65 11.38
N TYR A 268 17.70 22.99 10.37
CA TYR A 268 18.28 21.76 9.83
C TYR A 268 19.22 22.04 8.65
N PRO A 269 20.37 21.33 8.55
CA PRO A 269 21.36 21.52 7.48
C PRO A 269 20.92 20.91 6.13
N VAL A 270 19.63 20.59 5.98
CA VAL A 270 19.09 19.89 4.82
C VAL A 270 17.83 20.55 4.27
N TYR A 271 17.46 20.17 3.05
CA TYR A 271 16.16 20.43 2.42
C TYR A 271 15.57 19.14 1.83
N HIS A 272 14.26 19.10 1.59
CA HIS A 272 13.58 17.96 0.95
C HIS A 272 12.82 18.39 -0.31
N THR A 273 12.43 17.42 -1.13
CA THR A 273 11.60 17.64 -2.34
C THR A 273 10.18 17.06 -2.23
N ILE A 274 9.79 16.58 -1.06
CA ILE A 274 8.45 16.03 -0.80
C ILE A 274 7.35 17.06 -1.04
N ASN A 275 6.32 16.67 -1.78
CA ASN A 275 5.10 17.43 -1.96
C ASN A 275 4.17 17.26 -0.75
N THR A 276 4.35 18.12 0.25
CA THR A 276 3.63 18.04 1.53
C THR A 276 2.11 18.09 1.37
N ARG A 277 1.59 18.71 0.29
CA ARG A 277 0.15 18.78 0.00
C ARG A 277 -0.50 17.42 -0.28
N LEU A 278 0.30 16.37 -0.48
CA LEU A 278 -0.19 15.02 -0.66
C LEU A 278 -0.20 14.20 0.63
N PHE A 279 0.13 14.76 1.80
CA PHE A 279 0.16 13.99 3.05
C PHE A 279 -1.20 13.46 3.47
N ALA A 280 -2.24 14.30 3.48
CA ALA A 280 -3.57 13.86 3.91
C ALA A 280 -4.13 12.74 3.01
N SER A 281 -3.95 12.84 1.69
CA SER A 281 -4.41 11.82 0.75
C SER A 281 -3.57 10.53 0.82
N THR A 282 -2.25 10.65 0.97
CA THR A 282 -1.36 9.48 1.11
C THR A 282 -1.60 8.75 2.42
N SER A 283 -1.72 9.49 3.53
CA SER A 283 -2.06 8.95 4.86
C SER A 283 -3.36 8.15 4.83
N ARG A 284 -4.39 8.70 4.18
CA ARG A 284 -5.69 8.06 4.01
C ARG A 284 -5.62 6.81 3.15
N LEU A 285 -4.94 6.88 2.00
CA LEU A 285 -4.75 5.73 1.12
C LEU A 285 -4.08 4.56 1.87
N VAL A 286 -2.99 4.85 2.59
CA VAL A 286 -2.28 3.83 3.38
C VAL A 286 -3.18 3.29 4.48
N SER A 287 -3.88 4.15 5.23
CA SER A 287 -4.84 3.70 6.26
C SER A 287 -5.95 2.81 5.68
N ASP A 288 -6.46 3.16 4.49
CA ASP A 288 -7.56 2.46 3.85
C ASP A 288 -7.16 1.08 3.33
N LEU A 289 -5.96 0.95 2.78
CA LEU A 289 -5.43 -0.31 2.21
C LEU A 289 -4.83 -1.23 3.27
N THR A 290 -4.16 -0.67 4.28
CA THR A 290 -3.59 -1.45 5.38
C THR A 290 -4.62 -1.84 6.44
N GLY A 291 -5.72 -1.09 6.55
CA GLY A 291 -6.70 -1.22 7.62
C GLY A 291 -6.25 -0.61 8.95
N MET A 292 -5.06 0.00 9.02
CA MET A 292 -4.56 0.66 10.22
C MET A 292 -5.20 2.04 10.37
N ALA A 293 -6.02 2.21 11.41
CA ALA A 293 -6.66 3.49 11.70
C ALA A 293 -5.63 4.53 12.16
N VAL A 294 -5.70 5.73 11.59
CA VAL A 294 -4.90 6.88 12.03
C VAL A 294 -5.48 7.43 13.32
N GLN A 295 -4.62 7.62 14.34
CA GLN A 295 -5.05 8.22 15.61
C GLN A 295 -5.63 9.62 15.36
N PRO A 296 -6.78 9.98 15.96
CA PRO A 296 -7.40 11.29 15.73
C PRO A 296 -6.48 12.49 15.97
N ASN A 297 -5.63 12.39 16.99
CA ASN A 297 -4.68 13.41 17.43
C ASN A 297 -3.25 13.19 16.91
N LYS A 298 -3.05 12.31 15.92
CA LYS A 298 -1.73 12.13 15.30
C LYS A 298 -1.26 13.46 14.69
N ALA A 299 0.02 13.77 14.87
CA ALA A 299 0.64 14.94 14.30
C ALA A 299 0.47 14.97 12.77
N ILE A 300 0.28 16.17 12.21
CA ILE A 300 0.19 16.47 10.77
C ILE A 300 -1.07 15.94 10.07
N VAL A 301 -1.38 14.65 10.20
CA VAL A 301 -2.43 13.96 9.40
C VAL A 301 -3.63 13.50 10.23
N GLY A 302 -3.59 13.64 11.55
CA GLY A 302 -4.72 13.31 12.42
C GLY A 302 -5.92 14.21 12.16
N ARG A 303 -7.13 13.63 12.19
CA ARG A 303 -8.38 14.37 11.92
C ARG A 303 -8.63 15.57 12.86
N ASN A 304 -8.01 15.56 14.05
CA ASN A 304 -8.09 16.63 15.04
C ASN A 304 -6.89 17.58 14.99
N ALA A 305 -5.89 17.36 14.12
CA ALA A 305 -4.63 18.11 14.14
C ALA A 305 -4.79 19.62 13.89
N PHE A 306 -5.87 20.03 13.21
CA PHE A 306 -6.17 21.42 12.87
C PHE A 306 -7.54 21.89 13.41
N LEU A 307 -8.13 21.15 14.35
CA LEU A 307 -9.44 21.49 14.93
C LEU A 307 -9.26 22.27 16.23
N HIS A 308 -9.97 23.40 16.36
CA HIS A 308 -10.00 24.23 17.57
C HIS A 308 -11.38 24.17 18.22
N GLU A 309 -11.49 23.51 19.37
CA GLU A 309 -12.76 23.39 20.13
C GLU A 309 -13.00 24.59 21.05
N SER A 310 -11.93 25.16 21.61
CA SER A 310 -12.01 26.25 22.58
C SER A 310 -12.42 27.57 21.92
N GLY A 311 -13.45 28.24 22.44
CA GLY A 311 -13.95 29.51 21.89
C GLY A 311 -12.91 30.63 21.86
N ILE A 312 -11.96 30.63 22.81
CA ILE A 312 -10.83 31.58 22.82
C ILE A 312 -9.82 31.28 21.69
N HIS A 313 -9.61 30.01 21.35
CA HIS A 313 -8.73 29.63 20.24
C HIS A 313 -9.41 29.93 18.90
N GLN A 314 -10.72 29.68 18.79
CA GLN A 314 -11.50 30.03 17.60
C GLN A 314 -11.47 31.54 17.32
N ASP A 315 -11.71 32.38 18.33
CA ASP A 315 -11.59 33.84 18.21
C ASP A 315 -10.16 34.28 17.82
N GLY A 316 -9.14 33.64 18.41
CA GLY A 316 -7.74 33.86 18.04
C GLY A 316 -7.44 33.55 16.57
N VAL A 317 -7.81 32.36 16.11
CA VAL A 317 -7.60 31.90 14.72
C VAL A 317 -8.40 32.73 13.71
N LEU A 318 -9.63 33.15 14.06
CA LEU A 318 -10.45 34.02 13.23
C LEU A 318 -9.82 35.41 13.05
N LYS A 319 -9.15 35.93 14.08
CA LYS A 319 -8.43 37.21 14.01
C LYS A 319 -7.11 37.07 13.26
N ASN A 320 -6.34 36.04 13.58
CA ASN A 320 -5.10 35.70 12.89
C ASN A 320 -4.80 34.20 13.09
N LYS A 321 -4.78 33.44 11.99
CA LYS A 321 -4.53 31.99 12.00
C LYS A 321 -3.19 31.63 12.64
N ASP A 322 -2.17 32.46 12.47
CA ASP A 322 -0.81 32.24 12.99
C ASP A 322 -0.74 32.20 14.53
N THR A 323 -1.81 32.59 15.23
CA THR A 323 -1.88 32.53 16.70
C THR A 323 -1.81 31.11 17.26
N TYR A 324 -2.36 30.13 16.54
CA TYR A 324 -2.40 28.73 16.95
C TYR A 324 -2.04 27.74 15.83
N GLU A 325 -1.99 28.17 14.57
CA GLU A 325 -1.67 27.32 13.43
C GLU A 325 -0.25 27.61 12.92
N ILE A 326 0.71 26.76 13.32
CA ILE A 326 2.09 26.80 12.79
C ILE A 326 2.22 26.20 11.38
N ILE A 327 1.20 25.44 10.96
CA ILE A 327 1.07 24.77 9.67
C ILE A 327 -0.34 25.05 9.19
N ARG A 328 -0.47 25.52 7.94
CA ARG A 328 -1.78 25.70 7.34
C ARG A 328 -2.32 24.33 6.89
N PRO A 329 -3.60 24.01 7.09
CA PRO A 329 -4.19 22.75 6.65
C PRO A 329 -3.92 22.44 5.16
N GLU A 330 -3.96 23.45 4.30
CA GLU A 330 -3.69 23.34 2.87
C GLU A 330 -2.25 22.96 2.52
N ASP A 331 -1.28 23.19 3.41
CA ASP A 331 0.12 22.81 3.18
C ASP A 331 0.34 21.31 3.35
N VAL A 332 -0.60 20.60 3.99
CA VAL A 332 -0.58 19.15 4.20
C VAL A 332 -1.69 18.41 3.44
N GLY A 333 -2.44 19.13 2.59
CA GLY A 333 -3.51 18.55 1.78
C GLY A 333 -4.85 18.42 2.50
N VAL A 334 -5.01 19.06 3.66
CA VAL A 334 -6.31 19.15 4.36
C VAL A 334 -7.05 20.36 3.79
N PHE A 335 -7.85 20.11 2.76
CA PHE A 335 -8.68 21.16 2.17
C PHE A 335 -9.97 21.34 2.98
N THR A 336 -10.17 22.54 3.51
CA THR A 336 -11.49 23.01 3.95
C THR A 336 -12.24 23.53 2.73
N SER A 337 -12.92 22.63 2.03
CA SER A 337 -13.69 23.03 0.85
C SER A 337 -14.97 23.76 1.21
N ASN A 338 -15.16 24.91 0.56
CA ASN A 338 -16.45 25.61 0.49
C ASN A 338 -17.32 25.12 -0.69
N ILE A 339 -16.83 24.17 -1.51
CA ILE A 339 -17.57 23.58 -2.63
C ILE A 339 -18.35 22.37 -2.10
N LEU A 340 -19.65 22.59 -1.90
CA LEU A 340 -20.60 21.57 -1.52
C LEU A 340 -20.82 20.60 -2.69
N LEU A 341 -20.31 19.38 -2.60
CA LEU A 341 -20.60 18.33 -3.57
C LEU A 341 -21.97 17.70 -3.25
N GLY A 342 -22.95 17.90 -4.13
CA GLY A 342 -24.31 17.40 -3.96
C GLY A 342 -24.90 16.87 -5.27
N LYS A 343 -26.19 16.52 -5.26
CA LYS A 343 -26.89 15.93 -6.41
C LYS A 343 -26.83 16.77 -7.71
N HIS A 344 -26.54 18.06 -7.61
CA HIS A 344 -26.37 18.97 -8.76
C HIS A 344 -24.93 19.09 -9.25
N SER A 345 -23.93 18.53 -8.55
CA SER A 345 -22.53 18.59 -8.97
C SER A 345 -22.30 17.79 -10.26
N GLY A 346 -21.63 18.41 -11.23
CA GLY A 346 -21.30 17.81 -12.53
C GLY A 346 -19.97 17.07 -12.53
N ARG A 347 -19.68 16.34 -13.63
CA ARG A 347 -18.46 15.52 -13.79
C ARG A 347 -17.17 16.31 -13.55
N HIS A 348 -17.08 17.54 -14.06
CA HIS A 348 -15.90 18.40 -13.87
C HIS A 348 -15.63 18.74 -12.38
N ALA A 349 -16.67 19.02 -11.60
CA ALA A 349 -16.53 19.31 -10.18
C ALA A 349 -16.03 18.08 -9.40
N ILE A 350 -16.47 16.89 -9.79
CA ILE A 350 -16.02 15.63 -9.17
C ILE A 350 -14.58 15.32 -9.58
N GLN A 351 -14.24 15.48 -10.86
CA GLN A 351 -12.88 15.28 -11.40
C GLN A 351 -11.85 16.18 -10.70
N SER A 352 -12.13 17.49 -10.61
CA SER A 352 -11.26 18.45 -9.91
C SER A 352 -11.04 18.07 -8.45
N ARG A 353 -12.08 17.59 -7.77
CA ARG A 353 -11.99 17.20 -6.35
C ARG A 353 -11.27 15.87 -6.17
N LEU A 354 -11.41 14.92 -7.10
CA LEU A 354 -10.60 13.71 -7.12
C LEU A 354 -9.11 14.03 -7.30
N GLU A 355 -8.78 14.97 -8.17
CA GLU A 355 -7.41 15.45 -8.39
C GLU A 355 -6.81 16.11 -7.13
N GLU A 356 -7.59 16.98 -6.47
CA GLU A 356 -7.20 17.57 -5.18
C GLU A 356 -7.01 16.50 -4.08
N LEU A 357 -7.77 15.41 -4.13
CA LEU A 357 -7.61 14.25 -3.25
C LEU A 357 -6.48 13.31 -3.67
N GLY A 358 -5.68 13.66 -4.69
CA GLY A 358 -4.51 12.91 -5.14
C GLY A 358 -4.79 11.87 -6.24
N TYR A 359 -6.02 11.77 -6.75
CA TYR A 359 -6.35 10.93 -7.89
C TYR A 359 -6.19 11.71 -9.19
N SER A 360 -5.06 11.52 -9.87
CA SER A 360 -4.79 12.09 -11.20
C SER A 360 -5.87 11.71 -12.22
N SER A 361 -6.01 12.51 -13.28
CA SER A 361 -6.91 12.21 -14.41
C SER A 361 -6.54 10.91 -15.15
N SER A 362 -5.29 10.46 -15.01
CA SER A 362 -4.77 9.17 -15.47
C SER A 362 -5.07 8.02 -14.50
N SER A 363 -5.47 8.29 -13.25
CA SER A 363 -5.75 7.26 -12.25
C SER A 363 -7.00 6.43 -12.56
N PHE A 364 -7.85 6.89 -13.47
CA PHE A 364 -9.07 6.20 -13.88
C PHE A 364 -9.18 6.14 -15.40
N THR A 365 -9.59 4.99 -15.93
CA THR A 365 -10.14 4.86 -17.29
C THR A 365 -11.46 5.61 -17.41
N ASP A 366 -11.90 5.92 -18.63
CA ASP A 366 -13.17 6.64 -18.85
C ASP A 366 -14.38 5.86 -18.28
N SER A 367 -14.37 4.53 -18.40
CA SER A 367 -15.39 3.67 -17.77
C SER A 367 -15.38 3.78 -16.24
N GLN A 368 -14.21 3.91 -15.62
CA GLN A 368 -14.11 4.07 -14.16
C GLN A 368 -14.53 5.46 -13.72
N LYS A 369 -14.20 6.51 -14.48
CA LYS A 369 -14.69 7.87 -14.22
C LYS A 369 -16.21 7.91 -14.23
N ASP A 370 -16.84 7.22 -15.18
CA ASP A 370 -18.30 7.11 -15.23
C ASP A 370 -18.87 6.29 -14.06
N ALA A 371 -18.20 5.22 -13.63
CA ALA A 371 -18.60 4.46 -12.45
C ALA A 371 -18.50 5.30 -11.17
N VAL A 372 -17.44 6.10 -11.03
CA VAL A 372 -17.26 7.02 -9.89
C VAL A 372 -18.37 8.06 -9.90
N PHE A 373 -18.66 8.63 -11.07
CA PHE A 373 -19.74 9.61 -11.23
C PHE A 373 -21.12 9.03 -10.89
N LEU A 374 -21.43 7.83 -11.37
CA LEU A 374 -22.72 7.17 -11.10
C LEU A 374 -22.90 6.89 -9.62
N ARG A 375 -21.87 6.33 -8.97
CA ARG A 375 -21.92 6.01 -7.54
C ARG A 375 -21.94 7.24 -6.66
N PHE A 376 -21.26 8.31 -7.09
CA PHE A 376 -21.39 9.64 -6.49
C PHE A 376 -22.84 10.13 -6.55
N LYS A 377 -23.52 10.03 -7.71
CA LYS A 377 -24.92 10.47 -7.85
C LYS A 377 -25.85 9.68 -6.93
N GLN A 378 -25.72 8.36 -6.91
CA GLN A 378 -26.50 7.49 -6.04
C GLN A 378 -26.35 7.88 -4.56
N LEU A 379 -25.11 8.13 -4.13
CA LEU A 379 -24.85 8.58 -2.78
C LEU A 379 -25.39 10.00 -2.52
N ALA A 380 -25.21 10.92 -3.46
CA ALA A 380 -25.70 12.29 -3.33
C ALA A 380 -27.24 12.37 -3.31
N ASP A 381 -27.92 11.39 -3.89
CA ASP A 381 -29.38 11.28 -3.86
C ASP A 381 -29.90 10.65 -2.56
N SER A 382 -29.16 9.70 -1.96
CA SER A 382 -29.56 9.03 -0.72
C SER A 382 -29.15 9.81 0.54
N LYS A 383 -28.06 10.58 0.46
CA LYS A 383 -27.49 11.31 1.58
C LYS A 383 -28.24 12.63 1.82
N LYS A 384 -28.58 12.91 3.08
CA LYS A 384 -29.25 14.16 3.48
C LYS A 384 -28.26 15.33 3.56
N THR A 385 -26.98 15.02 3.69
CA THR A 385 -25.86 15.96 3.70
C THR A 385 -25.09 15.90 2.38
N SER A 386 -24.17 16.84 2.16
CA SER A 386 -23.29 16.81 0.99
C SER A 386 -22.36 15.60 1.02
N VAL A 387 -21.98 15.13 -0.17
CA VAL A 387 -20.93 14.12 -0.32
C VAL A 387 -19.61 14.73 0.17
N THR A 388 -19.02 14.09 1.16
CA THR A 388 -17.77 14.53 1.78
C THR A 388 -16.56 13.99 1.00
N ASP A 389 -15.38 14.58 1.23
CA ASP A 389 -14.13 14.06 0.65
C ASP A 389 -13.87 12.61 1.07
N SER A 390 -14.29 12.20 2.28
CA SER A 390 -14.24 10.80 2.73
C SER A 390 -15.12 9.87 1.89
N ASP A 391 -16.30 10.34 1.52
CA ASP A 391 -17.20 9.56 0.67
C ASP A 391 -16.64 9.42 -0.75
N LEU A 392 -16.06 10.49 -1.29
CA LEU A 392 -15.46 10.50 -2.62
C LEU A 392 -14.25 9.57 -2.69
N HIS A 393 -13.40 9.58 -1.66
CA HIS A 393 -12.27 8.65 -1.53
C HIS A 393 -12.75 7.20 -1.41
N ALA A 394 -13.79 6.93 -0.63
CA ALA A 394 -14.35 5.58 -0.50
C ALA A 394 -14.92 5.04 -1.83
N ILE A 395 -15.61 5.90 -2.60
CA ILE A 395 -16.10 5.56 -3.95
C ILE A 395 -14.92 5.26 -4.89
N ALA A 396 -13.93 6.15 -4.94
CA ALA A 396 -12.74 6.04 -5.77
C ALA A 396 -11.93 4.77 -5.46
N ALA A 397 -11.58 4.57 -4.19
CA ALA A 397 -10.84 3.39 -3.73
C ALA A 397 -11.60 2.09 -4.04
N SER A 398 -12.92 2.06 -3.85
CA SER A 398 -13.73 0.89 -4.20
C SER A 398 -13.78 0.60 -5.69
N ILE A 399 -13.62 1.60 -6.56
CA ILE A 399 -13.64 1.39 -8.02
C ILE A 399 -12.26 0.99 -8.51
N LEU A 400 -11.19 1.57 -7.97
CA LEU A 400 -9.82 1.16 -8.25
C LEU A 400 -9.56 -0.29 -7.81
N SER A 401 -10.05 -0.67 -6.62
CA SER A 401 -9.94 -2.05 -6.15
C SER A 401 -10.75 -3.07 -6.96
N ARG A 402 -11.72 -2.60 -7.77
CA ARG A 402 -12.55 -3.42 -8.68
C ARG A 402 -11.99 -3.53 -10.09
N SER A 403 -10.97 -2.74 -10.47
CA SER A 403 -10.48 -2.64 -11.86
C SER A 403 -9.04 -3.08 -12.07
N ALA A 404 -8.26 -3.31 -11.01
CA ALA A 404 -6.98 -4.02 -11.13
C ALA A 404 -7.12 -5.45 -11.71
N GLU A 405 -8.36 -5.92 -11.91
CA GLU A 405 -8.73 -7.20 -12.52
C GLU A 405 -8.87 -7.15 -14.06
N ILE A 406 -8.79 -5.98 -14.73
CA ILE A 406 -9.20 -5.84 -16.15
C ILE A 406 -8.02 -5.60 -17.14
N ASP A 407 -6.93 -4.92 -16.74
CA ASP A 407 -5.88 -4.50 -17.71
C ASP A 407 -4.84 -5.58 -18.07
N ASN A 408 -4.92 -6.80 -17.54
CA ASN A 408 -3.90 -7.85 -17.71
C ASN A 408 -3.99 -8.68 -19.02
N LYS A 409 -4.61 -8.17 -20.09
CA LYS A 409 -4.55 -8.80 -21.43
C LYS A 409 -4.60 -7.79 -22.58
N SER A 410 -3.44 -7.28 -22.98
CA SER A 410 -3.23 -6.82 -24.35
C SER A 410 -1.78 -7.06 -24.78
N ILE A 411 -1.56 -8.14 -25.55
CA ILE A 411 -0.35 -8.36 -26.34
C ILE A 411 -0.82 -8.70 -27.76
N ASP A 412 -0.43 -7.85 -28.72
CA ASP A 412 -0.64 -7.93 -30.16
C ASP A 412 0.10 -9.09 -30.83
N ILE A 413 -0.53 -9.80 -31.79
CA ILE A 413 0.16 -10.37 -32.97
C ILE A 413 -0.82 -10.49 -34.19
N PRO A 414 -0.38 -10.63 -35.46
CA PRO A 414 -0.70 -9.73 -36.57
C PRO A 414 -1.57 -10.37 -37.69
N ALA A 415 -1.85 -9.58 -38.72
CA ALA A 415 -2.88 -9.76 -39.74
C ALA A 415 -2.66 -10.83 -40.84
N THR A 416 -3.78 -11.48 -41.22
CA THR A 416 -4.24 -11.98 -42.57
C THR A 416 -3.42 -13.05 -43.33
N PRO A 417 -4.02 -13.93 -44.21
CA PRO A 417 -4.94 -13.54 -45.31
C PRO A 417 -6.10 -14.48 -45.75
N GLN A 418 -7.11 -13.81 -46.32
CA GLN A 418 -8.08 -14.11 -47.41
C GLN A 418 -8.43 -15.55 -47.86
N ALA A 419 -9.75 -15.77 -48.05
CA ALA A 419 -10.34 -16.37 -49.25
C ALA A 419 -11.85 -15.99 -49.37
N GLU A 420 -12.28 -15.57 -50.57
CA GLU A 420 -13.67 -15.35 -51.03
C GLU A 420 -14.20 -16.60 -51.82
N PRO A 421 -15.36 -16.57 -52.53
CA PRO A 421 -16.75 -16.63 -52.05
C PRO A 421 -17.60 -17.70 -52.82
N SER A 422 -18.88 -17.92 -52.47
CA SER A 422 -19.91 -18.41 -53.43
C SER A 422 -21.36 -18.35 -52.90
N ASP A 423 -22.18 -17.51 -53.57
CA ASP A 423 -23.59 -17.60 -54.07
C ASP A 423 -24.43 -18.88 -53.76
N ASP A 424 -25.78 -18.93 -53.72
CA ASP A 424 -26.91 -18.03 -54.06
C ASP A 424 -28.26 -18.60 -53.50
N HIS A 425 -29.34 -17.80 -53.63
CA HIS A 425 -30.80 -18.12 -53.67
C HIS A 425 -31.77 -18.00 -52.45
N GLN A 426 -32.49 -16.86 -52.36
CA GLN A 426 -33.94 -16.60 -52.68
C GLN A 426 -35.05 -17.60 -52.17
N ILE A 427 -36.27 -17.28 -51.64
CA ILE A 427 -37.20 -16.11 -51.48
C ILE A 427 -38.29 -16.41 -50.38
N SER A 428 -38.83 -15.36 -49.72
CA SER A 428 -40.25 -15.15 -49.27
C SER A 428 -40.75 -15.86 -47.98
N SER A 429 -41.45 -15.27 -46.99
CA SER A 429 -42.31 -14.06 -46.87
C SER A 429 -42.63 -13.69 -45.40
N SER A 430 -43.08 -12.43 -45.19
CA SER A 430 -43.91 -11.84 -44.11
C SER A 430 -43.33 -11.39 -42.74
N LEU A 431 -43.13 -10.07 -42.65
CA LEU A 431 -43.49 -9.11 -41.58
C LEU A 431 -43.21 -9.44 -40.09
N SER A 432 -42.16 -8.83 -39.53
CA SER A 432 -42.24 -7.86 -38.40
C SER A 432 -40.84 -7.50 -37.86
N SER A 433 -40.65 -6.21 -37.58
CA SER A 433 -39.66 -5.58 -36.66
C SER A 433 -38.14 -5.84 -36.81
N ILE A 434 -37.44 -4.78 -37.27
CA ILE A 434 -36.18 -4.19 -36.77
C ILE A 434 -34.98 -5.14 -36.48
N PRO A 435 -33.78 -4.94 -37.09
CA PRO A 435 -32.64 -5.84 -36.88
C PRO A 435 -32.03 -5.77 -35.48
N ASP A 436 -31.62 -6.96 -35.07
CA ASP A 436 -30.82 -7.38 -33.93
C ASP A 436 -29.45 -6.66 -33.87
N PHE A 437 -29.17 -6.02 -32.73
CA PHE A 437 -27.84 -5.50 -32.36
C PHE A 437 -27.15 -6.52 -31.42
N SER A 438 -26.98 -7.76 -31.88
CA SER A 438 -26.24 -8.81 -31.16
C SER A 438 -24.73 -8.85 -31.47
N ALA A 439 -24.15 -7.71 -31.83
CA ALA A 439 -22.70 -7.59 -31.90
C ALA A 439 -22.30 -6.16 -31.57
N ILE A 440 -22.00 -5.89 -30.29
CA ILE A 440 -20.94 -4.99 -29.80
C ILE A 440 -20.96 -5.03 -28.26
N SER A 441 -19.77 -5.21 -27.70
CA SER A 441 -19.40 -5.20 -26.28
C SER A 441 -19.67 -6.48 -25.50
N LYS A 442 -18.58 -7.21 -25.21
CA LYS A 442 -18.12 -7.48 -23.84
C LYS A 442 -16.80 -8.29 -23.88
N SER A 443 -15.69 -7.57 -23.91
CA SER A 443 -14.39 -8.01 -23.37
C SER A 443 -14.39 -7.66 -21.86
N SER A 444 -14.36 -8.66 -20.98
CA SER A 444 -13.18 -9.24 -20.30
C SER A 444 -12.88 -8.57 -18.94
N GLY A 445 -13.12 -9.35 -17.87
CA GLY A 445 -12.90 -9.02 -16.46
C GLY A 445 -13.70 -10.02 -15.62
N THR A 446 -13.19 -11.24 -15.45
CA THR A 446 -13.97 -12.36 -14.90
C THR A 446 -14.10 -12.25 -13.39
N LYS A 447 -15.07 -11.47 -12.89
CA LYS A 447 -15.58 -11.71 -11.53
C LYS A 447 -16.43 -12.98 -11.60
N PHE A 448 -16.40 -13.85 -10.60
CA PHE A 448 -17.17 -15.10 -10.66
C PHE A 448 -18.61 -14.88 -10.22
N TYR A 449 -18.80 -14.10 -9.15
CA TYR A 449 -20.10 -13.79 -8.58
C TYR A 449 -20.30 -12.29 -8.39
N GLU A 450 -21.49 -11.82 -8.74
CA GLU A 450 -21.99 -10.46 -8.48
C GLU A 450 -23.23 -10.53 -7.60
N LEU A 451 -23.30 -9.72 -6.55
CA LEU A 451 -24.50 -9.63 -5.72
C LEU A 451 -25.62 -8.94 -6.50
N SER A 452 -26.70 -9.66 -6.77
CA SER A 452 -27.88 -9.15 -7.49
C SER A 452 -29.08 -8.91 -6.57
N GLY A 453 -29.12 -9.54 -5.40
CA GLY A 453 -30.23 -9.39 -4.45
C GLY A 453 -29.82 -9.79 -3.05
N LEU A 454 -30.33 -9.06 -2.06
CA LEU A 454 -30.12 -9.33 -0.65
C LEU A 454 -31.40 -8.97 0.12
N GLN A 455 -31.93 -9.95 0.85
CA GLN A 455 -33.01 -9.74 1.82
C GLN A 455 -32.58 -10.33 3.15
N VAL A 456 -32.69 -9.55 4.23
CA VAL A 456 -32.32 -10.00 5.57
C VAL A 456 -33.46 -9.69 6.53
N ILE A 457 -33.84 -10.69 7.32
CA ILE A 457 -34.86 -10.60 8.36
C ILE A 457 -34.20 -11.06 9.66
N GLY A 458 -34.23 -10.24 10.69
CA GLY A 458 -33.63 -10.59 11.98
C GLY A 458 -34.12 -9.66 13.09
N GLY A 459 -33.87 -10.08 14.32
CA GLY A 459 -34.27 -9.37 15.54
C GLY A 459 -33.58 -9.93 16.78
N LEU A 460 -33.48 -9.12 17.83
CA LEU A 460 -32.83 -9.51 19.08
C LEU A 460 -33.48 -10.77 19.67
N GLY A 461 -32.70 -11.83 19.90
CA GLY A 461 -33.18 -13.11 20.44
C GLY A 461 -33.92 -13.99 19.42
N SER A 462 -34.00 -13.59 18.16
CA SER A 462 -34.60 -14.38 17.07
C SER A 462 -33.54 -14.93 16.12
N ILE A 463 -33.89 -15.99 15.41
CA ILE A 463 -33.04 -16.54 14.35
C ILE A 463 -33.06 -15.56 13.17
N SER A 464 -31.89 -15.08 12.76
CA SER A 464 -31.77 -14.24 11.57
C SER A 464 -31.80 -15.10 10.31
N SER A 465 -32.45 -14.62 9.28
CA SER A 465 -32.56 -15.26 7.97
C SER A 465 -32.09 -14.30 6.90
N ALA A 466 -31.25 -14.78 5.97
CA ALA A 466 -30.86 -14.01 4.80
C ALA A 466 -31.14 -14.83 3.54
N THR A 467 -31.76 -14.19 2.55
CA THR A 467 -31.87 -14.68 1.18
C THR A 467 -30.93 -13.87 0.32
N VAL A 468 -30.01 -14.56 -0.36
CA VAL A 468 -28.98 -13.94 -1.20
C VAL A 468 -29.16 -14.43 -2.63
N THR A 469 -29.12 -13.50 -3.56
CA THR A 469 -29.13 -13.78 -5.00
C THR A 469 -27.81 -13.32 -5.60
N LEU A 470 -27.05 -14.26 -6.16
CA LEU A 470 -25.81 -14.02 -6.89
C LEU A 470 -26.03 -14.25 -8.37
N LYS A 471 -25.42 -13.41 -9.19
CA LYS A 471 -25.29 -13.63 -10.63
C LYS A 471 -23.91 -14.17 -10.93
N THR A 472 -23.83 -15.30 -11.63
CA THR A 472 -22.57 -15.78 -12.20
C THR A 472 -22.27 -14.96 -13.44
N LEU A 473 -21.08 -14.41 -13.56
CA LEU A 473 -20.73 -13.61 -14.75
C LEU A 473 -20.24 -14.43 -15.94
N PRO A 474 -19.62 -15.63 -15.78
CA PRO A 474 -19.27 -16.48 -16.91
C PRO A 474 -20.48 -16.99 -17.69
N THR A 475 -21.56 -17.37 -17.00
CA THR A 475 -22.76 -17.97 -17.62
C THR A 475 -23.98 -17.05 -17.60
N GLY A 476 -23.99 -16.04 -16.74
CA GLY A 476 -25.14 -15.15 -16.56
C GLY A 476 -26.23 -15.73 -15.66
N ASP A 477 -26.01 -16.90 -15.06
CA ASP A 477 -27.00 -17.60 -14.24
C ASP A 477 -27.30 -16.84 -12.95
N ILE A 478 -28.54 -16.92 -12.52
CA ILE A 478 -29.01 -16.31 -11.28
C ILE A 478 -29.20 -17.42 -10.24
N LEU A 479 -28.36 -17.40 -9.21
CA LEU A 479 -28.35 -18.37 -8.12
C LEU A 479 -28.92 -17.71 -6.86
N THR A 480 -29.92 -18.33 -6.25
CA THR A 480 -30.54 -17.82 -5.01
C THR A 480 -30.58 -18.90 -3.95
N ASP A 481 -30.17 -18.56 -2.73
CA ASP A 481 -30.30 -19.45 -1.57
C ASP A 481 -30.61 -18.63 -0.31
N THR A 482 -31.09 -19.32 0.71
CA THR A 482 -31.46 -18.78 2.02
C THR A 482 -30.77 -19.55 3.13
N ALA A 483 -30.26 -18.84 4.12
CA ALA A 483 -29.71 -19.43 5.33
C ALA A 483 -30.22 -18.77 6.60
N HIS A 484 -30.17 -19.54 7.68
CA HIS A 484 -30.57 -19.12 9.01
C HIS A 484 -29.36 -19.14 9.94
N ALA A 485 -29.22 -18.12 10.78
CA ALA A 485 -28.14 -18.03 11.76
C ALA A 485 -28.66 -17.50 13.10
N ARG A 486 -28.16 -18.08 14.20
CA ARG A 486 -28.50 -17.65 15.56
C ARG A 486 -27.63 -16.48 16.02
N SER A 487 -26.43 -16.31 15.47
CA SER A 487 -25.50 -15.27 15.94
C SER A 487 -25.71 -13.91 15.26
N GLY A 488 -26.57 -13.85 14.23
CA GLY A 488 -27.06 -12.58 13.70
C GLY A 488 -27.18 -12.51 12.17
N PRO A 489 -27.55 -11.32 11.66
CA PRO A 489 -27.83 -11.11 10.24
C PRO A 489 -26.59 -11.33 9.36
N VAL A 490 -25.42 -10.85 9.77
CA VAL A 490 -24.18 -11.01 9.01
C VAL A 490 -23.81 -12.48 8.81
N GLU A 491 -23.94 -13.31 9.85
CA GLU A 491 -23.69 -14.75 9.74
C GLU A 491 -24.70 -15.42 8.80
N SER A 492 -25.97 -15.02 8.84
CA SER A 492 -26.98 -15.57 7.92
C SER A 492 -26.67 -15.24 6.46
N ILE A 493 -26.15 -14.04 6.18
CA ILE A 493 -25.71 -13.63 4.84
C ILE A 493 -24.55 -14.51 4.36
N PHE A 494 -23.50 -14.65 5.18
CA PHE A 494 -22.34 -15.45 4.80
C PHE A 494 -22.69 -16.92 4.63
N SER A 495 -23.57 -17.44 5.47
CA SER A 495 -24.06 -18.82 5.36
C SER A 495 -24.87 -19.02 4.08
N ALA A 496 -25.70 -18.06 3.67
CA ALA A 496 -26.44 -18.14 2.41
C ALA A 496 -25.47 -18.10 1.21
N ILE A 497 -24.47 -17.22 1.24
CA ILE A 497 -23.43 -17.16 0.20
C ILE A 497 -22.64 -18.48 0.13
N LYS A 498 -22.28 -19.08 1.27
CA LYS A 498 -21.58 -20.38 1.33
C LYS A 498 -22.39 -21.54 0.78
N LYS A 499 -23.73 -21.49 0.81
CA LYS A 499 -24.55 -22.52 0.17
C LYS A 499 -24.56 -22.38 -1.35
N ILE A 500 -24.56 -21.14 -1.83
CA ILE A 500 -24.49 -20.84 -3.27
C ILE A 500 -23.12 -21.19 -3.84
N ILE A 501 -22.05 -20.92 -3.07
CA ILE A 501 -20.67 -21.09 -3.51
C ILE A 501 -20.09 -22.35 -2.85
N PRO A 502 -19.77 -23.42 -3.61
CA PRO A 502 -19.35 -24.71 -3.06
C PRO A 502 -17.88 -24.69 -2.61
N LEU A 503 -17.54 -23.82 -1.66
CA LEU A 503 -16.20 -23.68 -1.08
C LEU A 503 -16.29 -23.74 0.44
N ASP A 504 -15.38 -24.50 1.05
CA ASP A 504 -15.26 -24.55 2.51
C ASP A 504 -14.39 -23.40 3.00
N ILE A 505 -15.04 -22.34 3.52
CA ILE A 505 -14.40 -21.07 3.83
C ILE A 505 -14.60 -20.71 5.30
N SER A 506 -13.51 -20.39 5.98
CA SER A 506 -13.49 -19.81 7.33
C SER A 506 -13.33 -18.30 7.28
N LEU A 507 -14.10 -17.59 8.13
CA LEU A 507 -13.94 -16.15 8.35
C LEU A 507 -12.85 -15.93 9.40
N ILE A 508 -11.76 -15.24 9.03
CA ILE A 508 -10.63 -14.96 9.91
C ILE A 508 -10.80 -13.63 10.63
N SER A 509 -11.20 -12.59 9.89
CA SER A 509 -11.48 -11.29 10.50
C SER A 509 -12.66 -10.60 9.82
N TYR A 510 -13.40 -9.85 10.62
CA TYR A 510 -14.47 -8.96 10.17
C TYR A 510 -14.28 -7.63 10.90
N ASN A 511 -14.13 -6.55 10.13
CA ASN A 511 -14.01 -5.20 10.66
C ASN A 511 -15.04 -4.31 9.96
N LEU A 512 -15.90 -3.67 10.75
CA LEU A 512 -16.84 -2.66 10.29
C LEU A 512 -16.40 -1.31 10.85
N SER A 513 -16.21 -0.35 9.96
CA SER A 513 -15.86 1.03 10.30
C SER A 513 -16.80 2.00 9.58
N ALA A 514 -17.13 3.11 10.23
CA ALA A 514 -17.83 4.21 9.59
C ALA A 514 -16.80 5.10 8.88
N THR A 515 -17.07 5.48 7.63
CA THR A 515 -16.17 6.38 6.87
C THR A 515 -16.44 7.86 7.17
N SER A 516 -17.62 8.18 7.71
CA SER A 516 -18.05 9.55 8.03
C SER A 516 -18.88 9.58 9.32
N LYS A 517 -19.35 10.76 9.72
CA LYS A 517 -20.24 10.94 10.89
C LYS A 517 -21.66 11.20 10.40
N GLY A 518 -22.64 10.72 11.15
CA GLY A 518 -24.06 10.91 10.83
C GLY A 518 -24.79 9.58 10.63
N SER A 519 -26.13 9.61 10.70
CA SER A 519 -26.97 8.43 10.44
C SER A 519 -26.99 8.02 8.96
N ASP A 520 -26.44 8.87 8.09
CA ASP A 520 -26.23 8.68 6.66
C ASP A 520 -24.76 8.33 6.33
N SER A 521 -23.97 7.91 7.33
CA SER A 521 -22.60 7.46 7.09
C SER A 521 -22.58 6.16 6.31
N ILE A 522 -21.62 6.06 5.40
CA ILE A 522 -21.27 4.82 4.72
C ILE A 522 -20.56 3.88 5.72
N GLY A 523 -20.93 2.61 5.68
CA GLY A 523 -20.23 1.52 6.34
C GLY A 523 -19.18 0.92 5.41
N LYS A 524 -17.92 0.92 5.85
CA LYS A 524 -16.83 0.17 5.22
C LYS A 524 -16.63 -1.12 6.00
N VAL A 525 -16.86 -2.24 5.33
CA VAL A 525 -16.62 -3.58 5.86
C VAL A 525 -15.36 -4.15 5.20
N THR A 526 -14.41 -4.58 6.02
CA THR A 526 -13.21 -5.30 5.59
C THR A 526 -13.26 -6.69 6.18
N ILE A 527 -13.11 -7.70 5.33
CA ILE A 527 -13.20 -9.11 5.70
C ILE A 527 -11.92 -9.81 5.27
N ARG A 528 -11.47 -10.76 6.09
CA ARG A 528 -10.48 -11.77 5.69
C ARG A 528 -11.04 -13.16 5.80
N ILE A 529 -10.86 -13.96 4.76
CA ILE A 529 -11.28 -15.35 4.71
C ILE A 529 -10.11 -16.27 4.40
N ARG A 530 -10.27 -17.54 4.75
CA ARG A 530 -9.32 -18.63 4.44
C ARG A 530 -10.11 -19.84 3.96
N GLU A 531 -9.59 -20.53 2.94
CA GLU A 531 -10.14 -21.83 2.56
C GLU A 531 -9.65 -22.93 3.51
N ASN A 532 -10.55 -23.79 3.98
CA ASN A 532 -10.18 -24.96 4.74
C ASN A 532 -9.77 -26.07 3.76
N SER A 533 -8.60 -26.69 3.96
CA SER A 533 -8.13 -27.81 3.13
C SER A 533 -8.08 -29.10 3.94
N ASP A 534 -8.53 -30.23 3.34
CA ASP A 534 -8.43 -31.57 3.94
C ASP A 534 -7.01 -32.17 3.92
N THR A 535 -6.01 -31.46 3.37
CA THR A 535 -4.62 -31.93 3.33
C THR A 535 -3.87 -31.60 4.62
N PRO A 536 -3.05 -32.53 5.16
CA PRO A 536 -2.33 -32.37 6.44
C PRO A 536 -1.06 -31.51 6.27
N ILE A 537 -1.21 -30.32 5.69
CA ILE A 537 -0.22 -29.24 5.76
C ILE A 537 -0.73 -28.30 6.85
N SER A 538 0.17 -27.84 7.72
CA SER A 538 -0.10 -26.91 8.83
C SER A 538 -1.17 -25.89 8.46
N THR A 539 -2.29 -25.89 9.20
CA THR A 539 -3.44 -24.98 9.05
C THR A 539 -3.09 -23.49 9.17
N ASP A 540 -1.84 -23.16 9.49
CA ASP A 540 -1.30 -21.82 9.64
C ASP A 540 -0.71 -21.23 8.34
N ASP A 541 -0.45 -22.03 7.29
CA ASP A 541 0.19 -21.57 6.04
C ASP A 541 -0.78 -21.38 4.87
N ALA A 542 -2.10 -21.57 5.07
CA ALA A 542 -3.09 -21.38 4.01
C ALA A 542 -3.29 -19.89 3.67
N PRO A 543 -3.32 -19.51 2.37
CA PRO A 543 -3.42 -18.12 1.95
C PRO A 543 -4.71 -17.47 2.48
N ILE A 544 -4.57 -16.23 2.95
CA ILE A 544 -5.67 -15.42 3.47
C ILE A 544 -6.09 -14.43 2.40
N PHE A 545 -7.38 -14.34 2.13
CA PHE A 545 -7.96 -13.45 1.13
C PHE A 545 -8.72 -12.33 1.81
N ALA A 546 -8.34 -11.09 1.51
CA ALA A 546 -9.03 -9.91 2.00
C ALA A 546 -10.08 -9.44 0.98
N GLY A 547 -11.23 -8.98 1.46
CA GLY A 547 -12.27 -8.33 0.65
C GLY A 547 -12.80 -7.08 1.35
N VAL A 548 -13.22 -6.11 0.54
CA VAL A 548 -13.73 -4.81 1.02
C VAL A 548 -15.09 -4.54 0.39
N GLY A 549 -16.04 -4.14 1.23
CA GLY A 549 -17.39 -3.76 0.84
C GLY A 549 -17.76 -2.42 1.43
N ILE A 550 -18.39 -1.57 0.64
CA ILE A 550 -18.71 -0.19 1.00
C ILE A 550 -20.13 0.09 0.57
N ASP A 551 -21.00 0.36 1.54
CA ASP A 551 -22.40 0.70 1.31
C ASP A 551 -22.97 1.50 2.48
N THR A 552 -24.02 2.28 2.25
CA THR A 552 -24.80 2.94 3.32
C THR A 552 -25.49 1.93 4.24
N ASP A 553 -25.85 0.75 3.71
CA ASP A 553 -26.34 -0.37 4.50
C ASP A 553 -25.20 -1.33 4.86
N VAL A 554 -24.93 -1.46 6.15
CA VAL A 554 -23.86 -2.32 6.69
C VAL A 554 -24.02 -3.80 6.32
N LEU A 555 -25.25 -4.29 6.11
CA LEU A 555 -25.51 -5.67 5.72
C LEU A 555 -25.14 -5.90 4.26
N THR A 556 -25.51 -4.95 3.40
CA THR A 556 -25.11 -4.92 2.00
C THR A 556 -23.59 -4.77 1.84
N ALA A 557 -22.96 -3.87 2.61
CA ALA A 557 -21.50 -3.73 2.67
C ALA A 557 -20.82 -5.05 3.10
N SER A 558 -21.40 -5.77 4.07
CA SER A 558 -20.89 -7.06 4.53
C SER A 558 -20.94 -8.12 3.43
N ALA A 559 -22.06 -8.23 2.71
CA ALA A 559 -22.20 -9.14 1.59
C ALA A 559 -21.18 -8.84 0.48
N PHE A 560 -21.00 -7.56 0.13
CA PHE A 560 -20.00 -7.14 -0.86
C PHE A 560 -18.58 -7.49 -0.45
N ALA A 561 -18.21 -7.23 0.81
CA ALA A 561 -16.88 -7.54 1.33
C ALA A 561 -16.60 -9.05 1.26
N TYR A 562 -17.60 -9.87 1.60
CA TYR A 562 -17.45 -11.33 1.58
C TYR A 562 -17.32 -11.87 0.15
N ILE A 563 -18.18 -11.44 -0.78
CA ILE A 563 -18.11 -11.83 -2.19
C ILE A 563 -16.80 -11.37 -2.83
N SER A 564 -16.33 -10.17 -2.48
CA SER A 564 -15.03 -9.65 -2.94
C SER A 564 -13.88 -10.56 -2.50
N ALA A 565 -13.89 -11.03 -1.25
CA ALA A 565 -12.88 -11.95 -0.75
C ALA A 565 -12.96 -13.33 -1.44
N VAL A 566 -14.18 -13.85 -1.67
CA VAL A 566 -14.40 -15.14 -2.34
C VAL A 566 -13.97 -15.11 -3.81
N ASN A 567 -14.28 -14.04 -4.54
CA ASN A 567 -13.85 -13.90 -5.94
C ASN A 567 -12.32 -13.90 -6.05
N ARG A 568 -11.62 -13.24 -5.11
CA ARG A 568 -10.14 -13.25 -5.03
C ARG A 568 -9.58 -14.65 -4.77
N LEU A 569 -10.23 -15.42 -3.89
CA LEU A 569 -9.88 -16.82 -3.64
C LEU A 569 -10.00 -17.67 -4.91
N ILE A 570 -11.12 -17.55 -5.63
CA ILE A 570 -11.37 -18.33 -6.85
C ILE A 570 -10.36 -17.99 -7.95
N LEU A 571 -10.09 -16.69 -8.17
CA LEU A 571 -9.10 -16.21 -9.15
C LEU A 571 -7.73 -16.86 -8.92
N GLN A 572 -7.24 -16.91 -7.67
CA GLN A 572 -5.95 -17.53 -7.38
C GLN A 572 -5.93 -19.04 -7.67
N LYS A 573 -7.04 -19.75 -7.42
CA LYS A 573 -7.15 -21.19 -7.71
C LYS A 573 -7.12 -21.49 -9.21
N GLU A 574 -7.75 -20.65 -10.03
CA GLU A 574 -7.70 -20.80 -11.49
C GLU A 574 -6.30 -20.53 -12.05
N ASP A 575 -5.61 -19.49 -11.55
CA ASP A 575 -4.22 -19.20 -11.95
C ASP A 575 -3.27 -20.36 -11.59
N HIS A 576 -3.43 -20.96 -10.41
CA HIS A 576 -2.66 -22.14 -10.00
C HIS A 576 -2.94 -23.37 -10.88
N ASN A 577 -4.19 -23.60 -11.27
CA ASN A 577 -4.56 -24.71 -12.14
C ASN A 577 -4.07 -24.52 -13.59
N ALA A 578 -4.15 -23.29 -14.13
CA ALA A 578 -3.62 -22.96 -15.46
C ALA A 578 -2.09 -23.14 -15.52
N THR A 579 -1.37 -22.69 -14.49
CA THR A 579 0.09 -22.85 -14.39
C THR A 579 0.50 -24.33 -14.31
N ARG A 580 -0.29 -25.16 -13.61
CA ARG A 580 -0.05 -26.61 -13.48
C ARG A 580 -0.35 -27.39 -14.77
N SER A 581 -1.29 -26.90 -15.59
CA SER A 581 -1.57 -27.45 -16.93
C SER A 581 -0.42 -27.16 -17.91
N LEU A 582 0.07 -25.92 -17.95
CA LEU A 582 1.20 -25.51 -18.81
C LEU A 582 2.52 -26.25 -18.48
N LEU A 583 2.70 -26.64 -17.22
CA LEU A 583 3.85 -27.45 -16.79
C LEU A 583 3.71 -28.93 -17.17
N LYS A 584 2.49 -29.47 -17.30
CA LYS A 584 2.25 -30.83 -17.81
C LYS A 584 2.48 -30.93 -19.32
N ASP A 585 2.12 -29.89 -20.08
CA ASP A 585 2.30 -29.87 -21.54
C ASP A 585 3.77 -29.72 -21.97
N ARG A 586 4.65 -29.24 -21.07
CA ARG A 586 6.11 -29.23 -21.28
C ARG A 586 6.82 -30.50 -20.83
N ALA A 587 6.10 -31.44 -20.20
CA ALA A 587 6.66 -32.67 -19.64
C ALA A 587 6.26 -33.94 -20.41
N ALA A 588 5.80 -33.82 -21.66
CA ALA A 588 5.67 -34.96 -22.56
C ALA A 588 7.04 -35.23 -23.23
N PRO A 589 7.59 -36.46 -23.14
CA PRO A 589 8.85 -36.80 -23.80
C PRO A 589 8.63 -37.22 -25.26
N VAL A 590 9.44 -36.64 -26.16
CA VAL A 590 9.72 -36.97 -27.58
C VAL A 590 8.54 -37.09 -28.54
#